data_AF-A0A0Q5YZP6-F1
#
_entry.id   AF-A0A0Q5YZP6-F1
#
_cell.length_a   1.000
_cell.length_b   1.000
_cell.length_c   1.000
_cell.angle_alpha   90.00
_cell.angle_beta   90.00
_cell.angle_gamma   90.00
#
_symmetry.space_group_name_H-M   'P 1'
#
loop_
_entity.id
_entity.type
_entity.pdbx_description
1 polymer ?
#
loop_
_entity_poly.entity_id
_entity_poly.type
_entity_poly.pdbx_seq_one_letter_code
_entity_poly.pdbx_strand_id
1 'polypeptide(L)'
;MKRRTLIAAVPAAVVVAGCGGGGGGGGDFGDVASIGSGGTGISGEGVGSGGTGITSAAVGSITGFGSILVNGVHFDTDRAALTLVDADTLKLGMTVQVRGLVSDDLLTGVANTVFSSADVRGTVEWVDAGLGIMKVWNTPIYIDATTVFAGGLMALHDLQPGDPVQVYGLPESGPGLRASRIERLAAEGTPVLSGSVQFVDIGEAILQIGGRRIGIIAALLEAAGLRLDQLEGQLVRIRGNAIADPLSRAEVEPWYPLRPTDGERISVEGLVTRYTSLAAMQVDGVAVDASKARVTGRLSTLGVGARVEVAGAWAGGVLAATRLKLRDAPEPEPVAPEPQPGNGNGNSNGNGNGNGGGSGSNSGSGSGDNDYSARGNISSFRSASEFRIQGQDIDAGGTGVVFEDGTAADLRNGRRVRVTGSRVANDVLIAERVEFL
;
A
#
# COMPACT_ATOMS: atom_id res chain seq x y z
N MET A 1 41.25 2.40 -34.43
CA MET A 1 42.21 1.93 -33.41
C MET A 1 41.46 1.03 -32.44
N LYS A 2 41.85 -0.25 -32.36
CA LYS A 2 41.21 -1.33 -31.58
C LYS A 2 41.71 -1.35 -30.14
N ARG A 3 40.85 -1.44 -29.13
CA ARG A 3 41.12 -2.01 -27.78
C ARG A 3 39.81 -2.57 -27.22
N ARG A 4 39.53 -3.87 -27.35
CA ARG A 4 39.98 -5.04 -26.56
C ARG A 4 39.09 -5.30 -25.33
N THR A 5 38.08 -6.13 -25.57
CA THR A 5 37.23 -6.84 -24.61
C THR A 5 38.05 -7.87 -23.83
N LEU A 6 37.91 -7.90 -22.50
CA LEU A 6 38.44 -8.94 -21.63
C LEU A 6 37.26 -9.75 -21.09
N ILE A 7 37.15 -10.98 -21.55
CA ILE A 7 36.25 -12.02 -21.03
C ILE A 7 37.03 -12.76 -19.94
N ALA A 8 36.51 -12.73 -18.71
CA ALA A 8 37.02 -13.55 -17.61
C ALA A 8 36.10 -14.76 -17.43
N ALA A 9 36.63 -15.95 -17.71
CA ALA A 9 36.04 -17.24 -17.42
C ALA A 9 36.52 -17.72 -16.04
N VAL A 10 35.62 -18.30 -15.24
CA VAL A 10 35.95 -19.03 -13.99
C VAL A 10 35.06 -20.30 -13.92
N PRO A 11 35.59 -21.45 -13.44
CA PRO A 11 35.23 -22.77 -13.96
C PRO A 11 34.20 -23.54 -13.14
N ALA A 12 33.69 -24.60 -13.79
CA ALA A 12 32.83 -25.64 -13.27
C ALA A 12 33.43 -26.43 -12.09
N ALA A 13 32.59 -26.80 -11.12
CA ALA A 13 32.94 -27.70 -10.02
C ALA A 13 32.00 -28.92 -9.97
N VAL A 14 32.59 -30.06 -10.32
CA VAL A 14 32.55 -31.40 -9.72
C VAL A 14 31.19 -31.97 -9.24
N VAL A 15 30.77 -33.02 -9.95
CA VAL A 15 29.79 -34.03 -9.57
C VAL A 15 30.43 -35.02 -8.60
N VAL A 16 29.79 -35.31 -7.46
CA VAL A 16 30.06 -36.51 -6.67
C VAL A 16 28.92 -37.51 -6.91
N ALA A 17 29.27 -38.63 -7.51
CA ALA A 17 28.44 -39.82 -7.61
C ALA A 17 28.55 -40.61 -6.31
N GLY A 18 27.41 -40.89 -5.68
CA GLY A 18 27.25 -41.88 -4.61
C GLY A 18 26.27 -42.96 -5.04
N CYS A 19 26.83 -44.10 -5.46
CA CYS A 19 26.21 -45.43 -5.45
C CYS A 19 25.73 -45.72 -4.01
N GLY A 20 24.64 -46.40 -3.67
CA GLY A 20 23.79 -47.41 -4.32
C GLY A 20 23.23 -48.27 -3.17
N GLY A 21 22.00 -48.78 -3.28
CA GLY A 21 21.43 -49.67 -2.27
C GLY A 21 19.91 -49.80 -2.42
N GLY A 22 19.48 -50.77 -3.23
CA GLY A 22 18.07 -51.04 -3.49
C GLY A 22 17.43 -52.04 -2.54
N GLY A 23 16.13 -52.28 -2.78
CA GLY A 23 15.51 -53.58 -2.52
C GLY A 23 14.16 -53.57 -1.79
N GLY A 24 13.08 -53.55 -2.58
CA GLY A 24 12.00 -54.54 -2.43
C GLY A 24 10.75 -54.16 -1.62
N GLY A 25 9.58 -54.43 -2.21
CA GLY A 25 8.35 -54.74 -1.48
C GLY A 25 7.12 -53.97 -1.96
N GLY A 26 6.39 -54.56 -2.92
CA GLY A 26 5.08 -54.07 -3.34
C GLY A 26 3.99 -54.33 -2.30
N GLY A 27 2.93 -53.54 -2.37
CA GLY A 27 1.69 -53.70 -1.61
C GLY A 27 0.72 -52.57 -1.94
N ASP A 28 -0.24 -52.89 -2.80
CA ASP A 28 -1.44 -52.13 -3.16
C ASP A 28 -2.41 -51.97 -1.96
N PHE A 29 -3.51 -51.21 -2.15
CA PHE A 29 -4.57 -50.73 -1.23
C PHE A 29 -4.21 -49.40 -0.52
N GLY A 30 -4.96 -48.30 -0.59
CA GLY A 30 -6.39 -48.12 -0.82
C GLY A 30 -7.01 -47.46 0.42
N ASP A 31 -7.25 -46.14 0.34
CA ASP A 31 -8.20 -45.29 1.07
C ASP A 31 -8.28 -45.18 2.61
N VAL A 32 -8.49 -43.92 3.01
CA VAL A 32 -9.16 -43.31 4.19
C VAL A 32 -8.66 -43.46 5.64
N ALA A 33 -8.65 -42.28 6.31
CA ALA A 33 -8.95 -41.99 7.72
C ALA A 33 -7.82 -41.39 8.59
N SER A 34 -7.85 -40.05 8.72
CA SER A 34 -8.21 -39.32 9.95
C SER A 34 -7.82 -39.89 11.34
N ILE A 35 -7.07 -39.05 12.07
CA ILE A 35 -6.97 -38.83 13.54
C ILE A 35 -6.14 -39.81 14.39
N GLY A 36 -5.23 -39.21 15.17
CA GLY A 36 -4.63 -39.75 16.40
C GLY A 36 -3.40 -38.94 16.83
N SER A 37 -3.57 -37.76 17.44
CA SER A 37 -3.50 -37.54 18.90
C SER A 37 -2.27 -38.15 19.59
N GLY A 38 -1.35 -37.27 20.00
CA GLY A 38 -0.23 -37.60 20.89
C GLY A 38 0.04 -36.45 21.86
N GLY A 39 -0.94 -36.14 22.70
CA GLY A 39 -0.74 -35.28 23.87
C GLY A 39 -0.13 -36.09 25.00
N THR A 40 1.02 -35.64 25.51
CA THR A 40 1.48 -36.02 26.85
C THR A 40 1.68 -34.73 27.64
N GLY A 41 0.92 -34.61 28.72
CA GLY A 41 0.91 -33.43 29.58
C GLY A 41 2.21 -33.29 30.36
N ILE A 42 2.70 -32.07 30.42
CA ILE A 42 3.61 -31.59 31.46
C ILE A 42 3.09 -30.23 31.94
N SER A 43 3.04 -30.13 33.25
CA SER A 43 2.47 -29.06 34.05
C SER A 43 3.23 -27.74 33.92
N GLY A 44 2.47 -26.65 33.80
CA GLY A 44 2.75 -25.38 34.47
C GLY A 44 4.04 -24.66 34.09
N GLU A 45 4.01 -23.98 32.94
CA GLU A 45 4.56 -22.65 32.72
C GLU A 45 4.15 -22.26 31.28
N GLY A 46 3.28 -21.26 31.17
CA GLY A 46 2.73 -20.81 29.89
C GLY A 46 3.81 -20.19 29.02
N VAL A 47 4.38 -20.98 28.13
CA VAL A 47 5.00 -20.47 26.90
C VAL A 47 4.05 -20.78 25.75
N GLY A 48 3.41 -19.73 25.24
CA GLY A 48 2.57 -19.80 24.05
C GLY A 48 3.33 -20.50 22.94
N SER A 49 2.64 -21.44 22.28
CA SER A 49 3.17 -22.21 21.17
C SER A 49 3.92 -21.31 20.20
N GLY A 50 5.19 -21.62 19.97
CA GLY A 50 5.87 -21.20 18.76
C GLY A 50 5.08 -21.74 17.57
N GLY A 51 4.19 -20.92 17.02
CA GLY A 51 3.74 -21.07 15.66
C GLY A 51 4.96 -20.80 14.79
N THR A 52 5.30 -21.72 13.89
CA THR A 52 6.46 -21.61 13.00
C THR A 52 6.40 -20.42 12.03
N GLY A 53 5.38 -19.55 12.17
CA GLY A 53 5.04 -18.50 11.22
C GLY A 53 4.64 -19.11 9.88
N ILE A 54 3.55 -18.66 9.30
CA ILE A 54 3.25 -19.01 7.92
C ILE A 54 3.87 -17.93 7.05
N THR A 55 4.51 -18.32 5.95
CA THR A 55 5.02 -17.35 4.98
C THR A 55 3.89 -16.47 4.47
N SER A 56 4.19 -15.19 4.33
CA SER A 56 3.21 -14.21 3.91
C SER A 56 3.78 -13.12 3.01
N ALA A 57 2.87 -12.58 2.20
CA ALA A 57 3.10 -11.39 1.39
C ALA A 57 1.99 -10.37 1.69
N ALA A 58 2.39 -9.12 1.96
CA ALA A 58 1.49 -8.00 2.14
C ALA A 58 1.84 -6.85 1.19
N VAL A 59 0.81 -6.20 0.62
CA VAL A 59 0.95 -4.94 -0.12
C VAL A 59 -0.04 -3.93 0.44
N GLY A 60 0.44 -2.76 0.81
CA GLY A 60 -0.38 -1.67 1.34
C GLY A 60 0.44 -0.50 1.87
N SER A 61 -0.23 0.50 2.42
CA SER A 61 0.42 1.69 2.96
C SER A 61 0.89 1.53 4.41
N ILE A 62 2.00 2.19 4.77
CA ILE A 62 2.49 2.22 6.16
C ILE A 62 1.63 3.18 6.97
N THR A 63 0.93 2.63 7.95
CA THR A 63 0.05 3.38 8.87
C THR A 63 0.63 3.49 10.28
N GLY A 64 1.81 2.92 10.56
CA GLY A 64 2.42 3.11 11.86
C GLY A 64 3.87 2.67 12.03
N PHE A 65 4.48 3.12 13.14
CA PHE A 65 5.89 2.89 13.53
C PHE A 65 6.07 2.28 14.94
N GLY A 66 7.25 1.71 15.20
CA GLY A 66 7.57 0.81 16.33
C GLY A 66 7.65 -0.67 15.92
N SER A 67 6.97 -0.94 14.83
CA SER A 67 6.91 -2.07 13.88
C SER A 67 6.15 -1.44 12.71
N ILE A 68 6.45 -1.72 11.44
CA ILE A 68 5.60 -1.12 10.39
C ILE A 68 4.20 -1.72 10.46
N LEU A 69 3.17 -0.87 10.48
CA LEU A 69 1.78 -1.32 10.42
C LEU A 69 1.31 -1.28 8.97
N VAL A 70 1.09 -2.46 8.39
CA VAL A 70 0.65 -2.62 6.99
C VAL A 70 -0.58 -3.49 6.98
N ASN A 71 -1.68 -2.97 6.45
CA ASN A 71 -2.98 -3.65 6.41
C ASN A 71 -3.45 -4.14 7.78
N GLY A 72 -3.12 -3.43 8.86
CA GLY A 72 -3.45 -3.84 10.24
C GLY A 72 -2.55 -4.94 10.85
N VAL A 73 -1.50 -5.37 10.15
CA VAL A 73 -0.49 -6.31 10.68
C VAL A 73 0.74 -5.53 11.13
N HIS A 74 1.16 -5.74 12.38
CA HIS A 74 2.40 -5.20 12.92
C HIS A 74 3.59 -6.05 12.49
N PHE A 75 4.38 -5.58 11.52
CA PHE A 75 5.60 -6.25 11.09
C PHE A 75 6.83 -5.68 11.81
N ASP A 76 7.51 -6.52 12.57
CA ASP A 76 8.87 -6.25 13.04
C ASP A 76 9.82 -6.19 11.84
N THR A 77 10.58 -5.10 11.72
CA THR A 77 11.51 -4.84 10.61
C THR A 77 12.98 -4.84 11.04
N ASP A 78 13.31 -5.13 12.30
CA ASP A 78 14.67 -5.00 12.84
C ASP A 78 15.72 -5.85 12.10
N ARG A 79 15.28 -6.96 11.49
CA ARG A 79 16.12 -7.88 10.72
C ARG A 79 15.74 -7.96 9.25
N ALA A 80 14.85 -7.09 8.78
CA ALA A 80 14.37 -7.11 7.40
C ALA A 80 15.44 -6.56 6.45
N ALA A 81 15.58 -7.18 5.28
CA ALA A 81 16.29 -6.56 4.18
C ALA A 81 15.40 -5.47 3.57
N LEU A 82 15.80 -4.20 3.72
CA LEU A 82 15.08 -3.05 3.20
C LEU A 82 15.62 -2.66 1.82
N THR A 83 14.74 -2.58 0.83
CA THR A 83 15.04 -2.04 -0.50
C THR A 83 14.14 -0.83 -0.74
N LEU A 84 14.69 0.36 -0.49
CA LEU A 84 13.99 1.64 -0.68
C LEU A 84 14.62 2.36 -1.86
N VAL A 85 13.90 2.47 -2.97
CA VAL A 85 14.47 3.00 -4.23
C VAL A 85 14.49 4.52 -4.26
N ASP A 86 13.48 5.14 -3.65
CA ASP A 86 13.17 6.58 -3.80
C ASP A 86 13.12 7.33 -2.46
N ALA A 87 13.63 6.71 -1.40
CA ALA A 87 13.70 7.28 -0.06
C ALA A 87 14.81 6.61 0.76
N ASP A 88 15.37 7.33 1.72
CA ASP A 88 16.44 6.81 2.59
C ASP A 88 15.89 6.02 3.78
N THR A 89 14.66 6.30 4.18
CA THR A 89 13.98 5.64 5.31
C THR A 89 12.51 5.41 5.00
N LEU A 90 11.90 4.45 5.67
CA LEU A 90 10.45 4.27 5.66
C LEU A 90 9.76 5.48 6.30
N LYS A 91 8.62 5.91 5.73
CA LYS A 91 7.79 7.01 6.24
C LYS A 91 6.31 6.61 6.21
N LEU A 92 5.49 7.23 7.05
CA LEU A 92 4.03 7.04 6.99
C LEU A 92 3.49 7.40 5.60
N GLY A 93 2.51 6.60 5.16
CA GLY A 93 1.86 6.74 3.86
C GLY A 93 2.67 6.16 2.68
N MET A 94 3.92 5.74 2.85
CA MET A 94 4.60 4.99 1.78
C MET A 94 3.90 3.66 1.54
N THR A 95 3.73 3.28 0.28
CA THR A 95 3.32 1.93 -0.10
C THR A 95 4.51 0.98 -0.05
N VAL A 96 4.27 -0.23 0.47
CA VAL A 96 5.29 -1.25 0.67
C VAL A 96 4.79 -2.61 0.22
N GLN A 97 5.72 -3.42 -0.29
CA GLN A 97 5.57 -4.86 -0.32
C GLN A 97 6.39 -5.46 0.82
N VAL A 98 5.71 -6.15 1.73
CA VAL A 98 6.33 -6.86 2.85
C VAL A 98 6.24 -8.35 2.58
N ARG A 99 7.36 -9.07 2.75
CA ARG A 99 7.35 -10.53 2.84
C ARG A 99 7.93 -10.95 4.17
N GLY A 100 7.29 -11.92 4.82
CA GLY A 100 7.75 -12.41 6.10
C GLY A 100 6.85 -13.46 6.70
N LEU A 101 7.02 -13.70 8.00
CA LEU A 101 6.18 -14.60 8.78
C LEU A 101 5.10 -13.79 9.48
N VAL A 102 3.86 -14.30 9.50
CA VAL A 102 2.76 -13.71 10.27
C VAL A 102 2.19 -14.72 11.25
N SER A 103 1.63 -14.21 12.35
CA SER A 103 0.84 -14.97 13.29
C SER A 103 -0.50 -15.41 12.68
N ASP A 104 -1.09 -16.48 13.22
CA ASP A 104 -2.34 -17.06 12.71
C ASP A 104 -3.53 -16.09 12.75
N ASP A 105 -3.51 -15.14 13.69
CA ASP A 105 -4.52 -14.09 13.85
C ASP A 105 -4.34 -12.91 12.86
N LEU A 106 -3.24 -12.87 12.11
CA LEU A 106 -2.87 -11.81 11.19
C LEU A 106 -2.79 -10.43 11.87
N LEU A 107 -2.34 -10.38 13.12
CA LEU A 107 -2.13 -9.12 13.85
C LEU A 107 -0.64 -8.76 13.98
N THR A 108 0.24 -9.75 13.98
CA THR A 108 1.69 -9.54 14.14
C THR A 108 2.48 -10.35 13.12
N GLY A 109 3.69 -9.90 12.82
CA GLY A 109 4.61 -10.60 11.94
C GLY A 109 6.05 -10.12 12.08
N VAL A 110 6.95 -10.86 11.45
CA VAL A 110 8.37 -10.50 11.30
C VAL A 110 8.65 -10.41 9.81
N ALA A 111 9.06 -9.23 9.36
CA ALA A 111 9.42 -8.99 7.97
C ALA A 111 10.82 -9.57 7.67
N ASN A 112 10.92 -10.32 6.58
CA ASN A 112 12.18 -10.76 6.00
C ASN A 112 12.67 -9.74 4.95
N THR A 113 11.75 -9.21 4.15
CA THR A 113 12.05 -8.18 3.14
C THR A 113 10.97 -7.12 3.14
N VAL A 114 11.37 -5.86 2.99
CA VAL A 114 10.46 -4.75 2.71
C VAL A 114 10.97 -4.02 1.49
N PHE A 115 10.11 -3.89 0.49
CA PHE A 115 10.40 -3.16 -0.74
C PHE A 115 9.45 -1.97 -0.85
N SER A 116 9.99 -0.79 -1.19
CA SER A 116 9.21 0.43 -1.40
C SER A 116 9.84 1.30 -2.48
N SER A 117 9.00 1.93 -3.28
CA SER A 117 9.41 2.88 -4.31
C SER A 117 8.19 3.64 -4.80
N ALA A 118 8.41 4.82 -5.37
CA ALA A 118 7.34 5.70 -5.83
C ALA A 118 6.52 5.05 -6.95
N ASP A 119 5.22 5.36 -6.95
CA ASP A 119 4.27 4.97 -7.99
C ASP A 119 4.29 5.99 -9.13
N VAL A 120 4.35 7.29 -8.79
CA VAL A 120 4.48 8.38 -9.77
C VAL A 120 5.52 9.40 -9.30
N ARG A 121 6.37 9.86 -10.21
CA ARG A 121 7.23 11.03 -10.02
C ARG A 121 7.25 11.88 -11.28
N GLY A 122 6.89 13.15 -11.12
CA GLY A 122 6.80 14.12 -12.21
C GLY A 122 6.34 15.48 -11.69
N THR A 123 5.97 16.37 -12.61
CA THR A 123 5.41 17.68 -12.27
C THR A 123 3.89 17.67 -12.29
N VAL A 124 3.30 18.44 -11.37
CA VAL A 124 1.86 18.66 -11.33
C VAL A 124 1.40 19.40 -12.59
N GLU A 125 0.45 18.85 -13.33
CA GLU A 125 -0.17 19.50 -14.49
C GLU A 125 -1.32 20.41 -14.05
N TRP A 126 -2.18 19.90 -13.17
CA TRP A 126 -3.28 20.65 -12.58
C TRP A 126 -3.69 20.04 -11.24
N VAL A 127 -4.38 20.84 -10.43
CA VAL A 127 -4.96 20.45 -9.13
C VAL A 127 -6.40 20.93 -9.08
N ASP A 128 -7.30 20.05 -8.64
CA ASP A 128 -8.64 20.37 -8.19
C ASP A 128 -8.79 19.89 -6.75
N ALA A 129 -8.57 20.82 -5.82
CA ALA A 129 -8.65 20.52 -4.39
C ALA A 129 -10.09 20.28 -3.92
N GLY A 130 -11.10 20.79 -4.63
CA GLY A 130 -12.50 20.56 -4.32
C GLY A 130 -12.92 19.12 -4.62
N LEU A 131 -12.43 18.57 -5.73
CA LEU A 131 -12.66 17.19 -6.12
C LEU A 131 -11.64 16.19 -5.51
N GLY A 132 -10.63 16.67 -4.79
CA GLY A 132 -9.60 15.80 -4.21
C GLY A 132 -8.77 15.10 -5.29
N ILE A 133 -8.46 15.77 -6.39
CA ILE A 133 -7.77 15.17 -7.52
C ILE A 133 -6.71 16.12 -8.09
N MET A 134 -5.58 15.56 -8.50
CA MET A 134 -4.55 16.26 -9.27
C MET A 134 -4.11 15.38 -10.43
N LYS A 135 -3.41 15.96 -11.41
CA LYS A 135 -2.84 15.17 -12.50
C LYS A 135 -1.34 15.36 -12.58
N VAL A 136 -0.62 14.26 -12.71
CA VAL A 136 0.82 14.22 -12.92
C VAL A 136 1.06 13.33 -14.14
N TRP A 137 1.62 13.87 -15.22
CA TRP A 137 1.92 13.12 -16.44
C TRP A 137 0.77 12.29 -17.00
N ASN A 138 -0.33 12.96 -17.27
CA ASN A 138 -1.57 12.38 -17.75
C ASN A 138 -2.15 11.27 -16.84
N THR A 139 -1.64 11.14 -15.62
CA THR A 139 -2.08 10.17 -14.63
C THR A 139 -2.90 10.92 -13.58
N PRO A 140 -4.21 10.66 -13.50
CA PRO A 140 -5.03 11.15 -12.40
C PRO A 140 -4.52 10.58 -11.08
N ILE A 141 -4.35 11.45 -10.09
CA ILE A 141 -3.98 11.09 -8.72
C ILE A 141 -5.17 11.48 -7.86
N TYR A 142 -5.79 10.49 -7.23
CA TYR A 142 -6.92 10.67 -6.30
C TYR A 142 -6.39 10.80 -4.88
N ILE A 143 -6.86 11.82 -4.17
CA ILE A 143 -6.49 12.16 -2.80
C ILE A 143 -7.71 11.91 -1.92
N ASP A 144 -7.49 11.37 -0.73
CA ASP A 144 -8.52 11.31 0.30
C ASP A 144 -7.98 11.80 1.65
N ALA A 145 -8.82 11.77 2.68
CA ALA A 145 -8.45 12.23 4.01
C ALA A 145 -7.29 11.44 4.63
N THR A 146 -6.98 10.25 4.09
CA THR A 146 -5.85 9.43 4.53
C THR A 146 -4.58 9.71 3.75
N THR A 147 -4.56 10.55 2.72
CA THR A 147 -3.30 10.83 2.00
C THR A 147 -2.33 11.62 2.90
N VAL A 148 -1.11 11.10 3.09
CA VAL A 148 -0.04 11.78 3.83
C VAL A 148 0.59 12.88 2.96
N PHE A 149 0.74 14.09 3.51
CA PHE A 149 1.43 15.19 2.83
C PHE A 149 2.82 15.45 3.43
N ALA A 150 3.79 15.72 2.55
CA ALA A 150 5.19 15.97 2.91
C ALA A 150 5.88 16.98 1.98
N GLY A 151 7.11 17.37 2.32
CA GLY A 151 7.88 18.33 1.52
C GLY A 151 7.37 19.78 1.65
N GLY A 152 6.88 20.15 2.84
CA GLY A 152 6.26 21.46 3.09
C GLY A 152 4.77 21.53 2.77
N LEU A 153 4.15 20.42 2.36
CA LEU A 153 2.72 20.33 2.10
C LEU A 153 1.94 20.01 3.38
N MET A 154 0.90 20.77 3.65
CA MET A 154 -0.11 20.51 4.69
C MET A 154 -1.38 19.92 4.09
N ALA A 155 -1.71 20.26 2.85
CA ALA A 155 -2.87 19.75 2.14
C ALA A 155 -2.69 19.85 0.61
N LEU A 156 -3.68 19.34 -0.14
CA LEU A 156 -3.69 19.38 -1.60
C LEU A 156 -3.68 20.81 -2.17
N HIS A 157 -4.32 21.78 -1.50
CA HIS A 157 -4.37 23.17 -1.97
C HIS A 157 -3.03 23.90 -1.90
N ASP A 158 -2.03 23.33 -1.22
CA ASP A 158 -0.68 23.89 -1.21
C ASP A 158 0.05 23.65 -2.53
N LEU A 159 -0.37 22.64 -3.31
CA LEU A 159 0.22 22.29 -4.60
C LEU A 159 -0.24 23.21 -5.72
N GLN A 160 0.68 23.50 -6.63
CA GLN A 160 0.43 24.30 -7.83
C GLN A 160 0.93 23.58 -9.09
N PRO A 161 0.36 23.89 -10.27
CA PRO A 161 0.93 23.43 -11.53
C PRO A 161 2.42 23.76 -11.65
N GLY A 162 3.22 22.79 -12.05
CA GLY A 162 4.68 22.88 -12.16
C GLY A 162 5.44 22.38 -10.93
N ASP A 163 4.79 22.16 -9.78
CA ASP A 163 5.46 21.60 -8.61
C ASP A 163 5.98 20.19 -8.92
N PRO A 164 7.26 19.88 -8.64
CA PRO A 164 7.77 18.52 -8.74
C PRO A 164 7.29 17.71 -7.53
N VAL A 165 6.70 16.55 -7.79
CA VAL A 165 6.13 15.69 -6.75
C VAL A 165 6.56 14.23 -6.91
N GLN A 166 6.57 13.54 -5.78
CA GLN A 166 6.67 12.09 -5.66
C GLN A 166 5.41 11.57 -4.97
N VAL A 167 4.80 10.56 -5.57
CA VAL A 167 3.54 9.98 -5.10
C VAL A 167 3.74 8.49 -4.87
N TYR A 168 3.30 8.04 -3.70
CA TYR A 168 3.07 6.63 -3.39
C TYR A 168 1.57 6.40 -3.35
N GLY A 169 1.12 5.26 -3.84
CA GLY A 169 -0.29 4.94 -3.90
C GLY A 169 -0.59 3.55 -4.40
N LEU A 170 -1.88 3.26 -4.49
CA LEU A 170 -2.40 1.99 -5.02
C LEU A 170 -3.19 2.27 -6.29
N PRO A 171 -3.24 1.33 -7.26
CA PRO A 171 -4.00 1.51 -8.49
C PRO A 171 -5.47 1.87 -8.22
N GLU A 172 -6.06 2.74 -9.04
CA GLU A 172 -7.50 3.01 -8.99
C GLU A 172 -8.26 1.98 -9.88
N SER A 173 -9.57 1.79 -9.66
CA SER A 173 -10.41 0.97 -10.56
C SER A 173 -10.58 1.59 -11.96
N GLY A 174 -10.24 2.87 -12.10
CA GLY A 174 -10.21 3.63 -13.35
C GLY A 174 -8.77 4.03 -13.75
N PRO A 175 -8.59 5.03 -14.63
CA PRO A 175 -7.26 5.54 -14.93
C PRO A 175 -6.69 6.26 -13.71
N GLY A 176 -5.44 5.95 -13.34
CA GLY A 176 -4.73 6.66 -12.27
C GLY A 176 -4.41 5.82 -11.05
N LEU A 177 -4.10 6.50 -9.95
CA LEU A 177 -3.85 5.89 -8.64
C LEU A 177 -4.46 6.71 -7.50
N ARG A 178 -4.75 6.02 -6.42
CA ARG A 178 -5.08 6.62 -5.13
C ARG A 178 -3.83 6.85 -4.32
N ALA A 179 -3.53 8.10 -4.00
CA ALA A 179 -2.34 8.45 -3.25
C ALA A 179 -2.49 8.09 -1.76
N SER A 180 -1.54 7.34 -1.24
CA SER A 180 -1.34 7.17 0.21
C SER A 180 -0.33 8.19 0.75
N ARG A 181 0.56 8.73 -0.10
CA ARG A 181 1.49 9.80 0.25
C ARG A 181 1.83 10.67 -0.96
N ILE A 182 1.88 11.98 -0.75
CA ILE A 182 2.36 12.97 -1.71
C ILE A 182 3.46 13.80 -1.05
N GLU A 183 4.61 13.87 -1.71
CA GLU A 183 5.76 14.64 -1.27
C GLU A 183 6.14 15.65 -2.37
N ARG A 184 6.18 16.94 -2.03
CA ARG A 184 6.81 17.94 -2.89
C ARG A 184 8.31 17.77 -2.85
N LEU A 185 8.94 17.70 -4.01
CA LEU A 185 10.38 17.61 -4.17
C LEU A 185 11.01 19.01 -4.32
N ALA A 186 12.31 19.12 -4.03
CA ALA A 186 13.03 20.38 -4.24
C ALA A 186 13.34 20.66 -5.72
N ALA A 187 13.40 19.62 -6.54
CA ALA A 187 13.65 19.67 -7.97
C ALA A 187 13.01 18.48 -8.69
N GLU A 188 12.86 18.57 -10.01
CA GLU A 188 12.41 17.45 -10.83
C GLU A 188 13.41 16.28 -10.73
N GLY A 189 12.89 15.09 -10.43
CA GLY A 189 13.65 13.85 -10.39
C GLY A 189 13.49 13.01 -11.65
N THR A 190 14.08 11.81 -11.64
CA THR A 190 13.88 10.85 -12.74
C THR A 190 12.42 10.42 -12.84
N PRO A 191 11.86 10.41 -14.06
CA PRO A 191 10.51 9.91 -14.33
C PRO A 191 10.16 8.58 -13.70
N VAL A 192 9.04 8.54 -12.97
CA VAL A 192 8.42 7.28 -12.52
C VAL A 192 6.93 7.31 -12.86
N LEU A 193 6.43 6.22 -13.44
CA LEU A 193 5.02 6.04 -13.78
C LEU A 193 4.61 4.59 -13.58
N SER A 194 3.67 4.33 -12.67
CA SER A 194 2.99 3.04 -12.53
C SER A 194 1.63 3.05 -13.22
N GLY A 195 1.24 1.91 -13.79
CA GLY A 195 -0.11 1.71 -14.27
C GLY A 195 -0.25 0.45 -15.12
N SER A 196 -1.48 0.09 -15.44
CA SER A 196 -1.76 -1.03 -16.33
C SER A 196 -1.39 -0.68 -17.75
N VAL A 197 -0.69 -1.58 -18.43
CA VAL A 197 -0.37 -1.42 -19.86
C VAL A 197 -1.64 -1.53 -20.68
N GLN A 198 -1.97 -0.46 -21.39
CA GLN A 198 -3.21 -0.33 -22.16
C GLN A 198 -3.07 -0.82 -23.60
N PHE A 199 -1.85 -0.73 -24.14
CA PHE A 199 -1.55 -1.08 -25.52
C PHE A 199 -0.07 -1.38 -25.70
N VAL A 200 0.25 -2.35 -26.55
CA VAL A 200 1.61 -2.70 -26.96
C VAL A 200 1.74 -2.68 -28.49
N ASP A 201 2.72 -1.93 -28.98
CA ASP A 201 3.19 -1.99 -30.37
C ASP A 201 4.53 -2.72 -30.40
N ILE A 202 4.52 -3.98 -30.83
CA ILE A 202 5.72 -4.82 -30.92
C ILE A 202 6.65 -4.32 -32.05
N GLY A 203 6.09 -3.79 -33.14
CA GLY A 203 6.86 -3.34 -34.30
C GLY A 203 7.69 -2.10 -33.99
N GLU A 204 7.12 -1.17 -33.24
CA GLU A 204 7.78 0.07 -32.80
C GLU A 204 8.47 -0.05 -31.43
N ALA A 205 8.36 -1.20 -30.77
CA ALA A 205 8.81 -1.43 -29.39
C ALA A 205 8.27 -0.37 -28.40
N ILE A 206 6.96 -0.12 -28.45
CA ILE A 206 6.28 0.87 -27.62
C ILE A 206 5.20 0.21 -26.77
N LEU A 207 5.06 0.66 -25.53
CA LEU A 207 3.87 0.40 -24.72
C LEU A 207 3.17 1.71 -24.33
N GLN A 208 1.90 1.64 -23.96
CA GLN A 208 1.14 2.78 -23.45
C GLN A 208 0.62 2.56 -22.04
N ILE A 209 0.80 3.56 -21.17
CA ILE A 209 0.23 3.62 -19.82
C ILE A 209 -0.34 5.02 -19.62
N GLY A 210 -1.59 5.12 -19.16
CA GLY A 210 -2.26 6.41 -18.98
C GLY A 210 -2.26 7.25 -20.27
N GLY A 211 -2.37 6.61 -21.44
CA GLY A 211 -2.27 7.27 -22.75
C GLY A 211 -0.87 7.75 -23.16
N ARG A 212 0.17 7.56 -22.34
CA ARG A 212 1.53 7.98 -22.65
C ARG A 212 2.32 6.87 -23.34
N ARG A 213 3.01 7.21 -24.43
CA ARG A 213 3.88 6.28 -25.17
C ARG A 213 5.23 6.15 -24.48
N ILE A 214 5.62 4.91 -24.22
CA ILE A 214 6.89 4.54 -23.59
C ILE A 214 7.66 3.68 -24.60
N GLY A 215 8.82 4.17 -25.03
CA GLY A 215 9.76 3.44 -25.89
C GLY A 215 10.59 2.45 -25.07
N ILE A 216 10.59 1.20 -25.50
CA ILE A 216 11.17 0.07 -24.77
C ILE A 216 12.52 -0.33 -25.36
N ILE A 217 13.46 -0.68 -24.47
CA ILE A 217 14.68 -1.37 -24.86
C ILE A 217 14.47 -2.86 -24.61
N ALA A 218 14.40 -3.65 -25.68
CA ALA A 218 14.18 -5.10 -25.60
C ALA A 218 15.16 -5.79 -24.64
N ALA A 219 16.45 -5.44 -24.70
CA ALA A 219 17.46 -6.02 -23.81
C ALA A 219 17.22 -5.73 -22.31
N LEU A 220 16.69 -4.56 -21.95
CA LEU A 220 16.35 -4.24 -20.56
C LEU A 220 15.11 -5.01 -20.12
N LEU A 221 14.15 -5.16 -21.02
CA LEU A 221 12.93 -5.92 -20.75
C LEU A 221 13.21 -7.42 -20.56
N GLU A 222 14.07 -7.98 -21.41
CA GLU A 222 14.54 -9.37 -21.28
C GLU A 222 15.34 -9.59 -19.99
N ALA A 223 16.17 -8.63 -19.60
CA ALA A 223 16.90 -8.68 -18.32
C ALA A 223 15.95 -8.67 -17.10
N ALA A 224 14.78 -8.04 -17.22
CA ALA A 224 13.71 -8.09 -16.23
C ALA A 224 12.86 -9.38 -16.30
N GLY A 225 13.17 -10.30 -17.22
CA GLY A 225 12.41 -11.54 -17.42
C GLY A 225 11.02 -11.31 -18.03
N LEU A 226 10.82 -10.17 -18.69
CA LEU A 226 9.55 -9.77 -19.29
C LEU A 226 9.57 -9.91 -20.79
N ARG A 227 8.38 -10.07 -21.36
CA ARG A 227 8.17 -10.06 -22.81
C ARG A 227 7.12 -9.04 -23.18
N LEU A 228 7.45 -8.19 -24.15
CA LEU A 228 6.63 -7.05 -24.53
C LEU A 228 5.22 -7.48 -24.95
N ASP A 229 5.11 -8.59 -25.69
CA ASP A 229 3.85 -9.18 -26.17
C ASP A 229 2.92 -9.73 -25.07
N GLN A 230 3.40 -9.80 -23.82
CA GLN A 230 2.63 -10.29 -22.69
C GLN A 230 2.25 -9.19 -21.69
N LEU A 231 2.67 -7.95 -21.93
CA LEU A 231 2.50 -6.88 -20.96
C LEU A 231 1.11 -6.25 -20.95
N GLU A 232 0.33 -6.35 -22.04
CA GLU A 232 -1.03 -5.78 -22.06
C GLU A 232 -1.87 -6.26 -20.87
N GLY A 233 -2.52 -5.32 -20.19
CA GLY A 233 -3.29 -5.56 -18.98
C GLY A 233 -2.46 -5.76 -17.70
N GLN A 234 -1.14 -5.94 -17.79
CA GLN A 234 -0.29 -6.07 -16.61
C GLN A 234 -0.03 -4.72 -15.94
N LEU A 235 -0.03 -4.70 -14.62
CA LEU A 235 0.43 -3.56 -13.82
C LEU A 235 1.96 -3.52 -13.83
N VAL A 236 2.51 -2.45 -14.38
CA VAL A 236 3.95 -2.24 -14.46
C VAL A 236 4.33 -0.88 -13.90
N ARG A 237 5.59 -0.74 -13.52
CA ARG A 237 6.22 0.53 -13.20
C ARG A 237 7.29 0.82 -14.23
N ILE A 238 7.27 2.04 -14.71
CA ILE A 238 8.18 2.58 -15.70
C ILE A 238 9.09 3.60 -15.00
N ARG A 239 10.40 3.41 -15.11
CA ARG A 239 11.38 4.42 -14.72
C ARG A 239 12.10 4.94 -15.94
N GLY A 240 11.92 6.22 -16.25
CA GLY A 240 12.57 6.88 -17.37
C GLY A 240 13.90 7.53 -16.99
N ASN A 241 14.69 7.89 -18.00
CA ASN A 241 15.95 8.61 -17.82
C ASN A 241 15.81 10.13 -17.98
N ALA A 242 14.82 10.61 -18.74
CA ALA A 242 14.50 12.02 -18.95
C ALA A 242 13.05 12.19 -19.39
N ILE A 243 12.47 13.38 -19.22
CA ILE A 243 11.13 13.70 -19.70
C ILE A 243 11.17 13.83 -21.24
N ALA A 244 10.55 12.90 -21.95
CA ALA A 244 10.39 12.94 -23.41
C ALA A 244 9.04 12.33 -23.83
N ASP A 245 8.63 12.59 -25.07
CA ASP A 245 7.49 11.93 -25.72
C ASP A 245 7.93 11.34 -27.08
N PRO A 246 8.01 10.00 -27.22
CA PRO A 246 7.78 9.00 -26.17
C PRO A 246 8.86 9.04 -25.07
N LEU A 247 8.52 8.56 -23.88
CA LEU A 247 9.52 8.33 -22.83
C LEU A 247 10.47 7.23 -23.33
N SER A 248 11.72 7.56 -23.64
CA SER A 248 12.67 6.61 -24.23
C SER A 248 13.53 5.94 -23.16
N ARG A 249 14.05 4.74 -23.47
CA ARG A 249 15.00 4.01 -22.61
C ARG A 249 14.49 3.75 -21.20
N ALA A 250 13.19 3.54 -21.06
CA ALA A 250 12.61 3.31 -19.75
C ALA A 250 12.86 1.87 -19.28
N GLU A 251 13.16 1.72 -17.99
CA GLU A 251 13.17 0.44 -17.30
C GLU A 251 11.73 0.08 -16.96
N VAL A 252 11.35 -1.16 -17.27
CA VAL A 252 10.02 -1.70 -17.01
C VAL A 252 10.15 -2.76 -15.94
N GLU A 253 9.39 -2.60 -14.87
CA GLU A 253 9.35 -3.52 -13.75
C GLU A 253 7.92 -3.99 -13.50
N PRO A 254 7.69 -5.26 -13.17
CA PRO A 254 6.40 -5.69 -12.65
C PRO A 254 6.10 -4.94 -11.36
N TRP A 255 4.89 -4.42 -11.22
CA TRP A 255 4.53 -3.61 -10.07
C TRP A 255 3.62 -4.39 -9.12
N TYR A 256 4.06 -4.55 -7.87
CA TYR A 256 3.45 -5.42 -6.86
C TYR A 256 3.10 -6.84 -7.34
N PRO A 257 4.02 -7.59 -7.99
CA PRO A 257 3.72 -8.94 -8.43
C PRO A 257 3.44 -9.84 -7.22
N LEU A 258 2.17 -10.19 -7.02
CA LEU A 258 1.79 -11.25 -6.11
C LEU A 258 1.90 -12.58 -6.87
N ARG A 259 2.78 -13.45 -6.36
CA ARG A 259 2.98 -14.83 -6.85
C ARG A 259 2.85 -15.78 -5.65
N PRO A 260 1.69 -15.79 -4.97
CA PRO A 260 1.51 -16.62 -3.80
C PRO A 260 1.48 -18.09 -4.17
N THR A 261 1.96 -18.92 -3.24
CA THR A 261 1.82 -20.38 -3.30
C THR A 261 0.57 -20.83 -2.55
N ASP A 262 0.00 -21.97 -2.92
CA ASP A 262 -1.16 -22.50 -2.20
C ASP A 262 -0.82 -22.73 -0.72
N GLY A 263 -1.70 -22.26 0.17
CA GLY A 263 -1.51 -22.24 1.61
C GLY A 263 -0.80 -21.00 2.16
N GLU A 264 -0.17 -20.18 1.30
CA GLU A 264 0.47 -18.93 1.71
C GLU A 264 -0.56 -17.93 2.24
N ARG A 265 -0.24 -17.23 3.33
CA ARG A 265 -1.10 -16.16 3.85
C ARG A 265 -0.79 -14.87 3.12
N ILE A 266 -1.78 -14.23 2.53
CA ILE A 266 -1.58 -12.91 1.91
C ILE A 266 -2.50 -11.87 2.49
N SER A 267 -2.03 -10.64 2.51
CA SER A 267 -2.86 -9.46 2.76
C SER A 267 -2.70 -8.45 1.65
N VAL A 268 -3.81 -7.98 1.11
CA VAL A 268 -3.83 -7.00 0.03
C VAL A 268 -4.72 -5.85 0.46
N GLU A 269 -4.18 -4.65 0.40
CA GLU A 269 -4.96 -3.43 0.38
C GLU A 269 -5.15 -3.02 -1.08
N GLY A 270 -6.37 -2.65 -1.43
CA GLY A 270 -6.70 -2.25 -2.79
C GLY A 270 -8.16 -1.87 -2.95
N LEU A 271 -8.57 -1.63 -4.18
CA LEU A 271 -9.96 -1.35 -4.50
C LEU A 271 -10.66 -2.60 -5.00
N VAL A 272 -11.93 -2.71 -4.66
CA VAL A 272 -12.79 -3.73 -5.25
C VAL A 272 -13.02 -3.37 -6.72
N THR A 273 -12.42 -4.11 -7.64
CA THR A 273 -12.56 -3.89 -9.10
C THR A 273 -13.70 -4.69 -9.71
N ARG A 274 -14.15 -5.75 -9.02
CA ARG A 274 -15.37 -6.50 -9.35
C ARG A 274 -16.08 -6.93 -8.07
N TYR A 275 -17.40 -6.84 -8.05
CA TYR A 275 -18.21 -7.29 -6.93
C TYR A 275 -19.48 -7.96 -7.42
N THR A 276 -19.63 -9.25 -7.12
CA THR A 276 -20.88 -9.99 -7.34
C THR A 276 -21.50 -10.38 -6.00
N SER A 277 -20.67 -10.82 -5.06
CA SER A 277 -21.05 -11.10 -3.67
C SER A 277 -19.80 -11.18 -2.81
N LEU A 278 -19.95 -11.34 -1.49
CA LEU A 278 -18.80 -11.64 -0.61
C LEU A 278 -18.03 -12.90 -1.02
N ALA A 279 -18.67 -13.89 -1.64
CA ALA A 279 -17.99 -15.10 -2.11
C ALA A 279 -17.24 -14.90 -3.45
N ALA A 280 -17.49 -13.78 -4.13
CA ALA A 280 -16.95 -13.52 -5.46
C ALA A 280 -16.75 -12.02 -5.67
N MET A 281 -15.55 -11.56 -5.32
CA MET A 281 -15.09 -10.21 -5.60
C MET A 281 -13.64 -10.23 -6.10
N GLN A 282 -13.20 -9.11 -6.66
CA GLN A 282 -11.82 -8.91 -7.10
C GLN A 282 -11.28 -7.63 -6.48
N VAL A 283 -10.08 -7.68 -5.90
CA VAL A 283 -9.38 -6.53 -5.29
C VAL A 283 -8.07 -6.33 -6.03
N ASP A 284 -7.92 -5.22 -6.76
CA ASP A 284 -6.73 -4.92 -7.59
C ASP A 284 -6.28 -6.11 -8.47
N GLY A 285 -7.24 -6.83 -9.04
CA GLY A 285 -6.97 -8.01 -9.89
C GLY A 285 -6.91 -9.34 -9.13
N VAL A 286 -6.79 -9.32 -7.80
CA VAL A 286 -6.77 -10.50 -6.94
C VAL A 286 -8.19 -11.03 -6.73
N ALA A 287 -8.46 -12.28 -7.13
CA ALA A 287 -9.74 -12.92 -6.84
C ALA A 287 -9.87 -13.21 -5.34
N VAL A 288 -11.01 -12.85 -4.74
CA VAL A 288 -11.25 -12.98 -3.30
C VAL A 288 -12.59 -13.67 -3.04
N ASP A 289 -12.55 -14.66 -2.15
CA ASP A 289 -13.71 -15.22 -1.46
C ASP A 289 -13.68 -14.77 0.01
N ALA A 290 -14.52 -13.80 0.35
CA ALA A 290 -14.72 -13.26 1.69
C ALA A 290 -15.99 -13.77 2.38
N SER A 291 -16.59 -14.88 1.90
CA SER A 291 -17.81 -15.46 2.49
C SER A 291 -17.68 -15.87 3.96
N LYS A 292 -16.44 -16.15 4.40
CA LYS A 292 -16.10 -16.55 5.78
C LYS A 292 -15.31 -15.47 6.53
N ALA A 293 -15.14 -14.30 5.93
CA ALA A 293 -14.32 -13.25 6.52
C ALA A 293 -15.04 -12.57 7.69
N ARG A 294 -14.27 -12.24 8.74
CA ARG A 294 -14.71 -11.24 9.71
C ARG A 294 -14.69 -9.88 9.02
N VAL A 295 -15.85 -9.27 8.85
CA VAL A 295 -15.98 -7.97 8.16
C VAL A 295 -16.05 -6.83 9.17
N THR A 296 -15.23 -5.79 8.97
CA THR A 296 -15.23 -4.55 9.76
C THR A 296 -15.33 -3.33 8.86
N GLY A 297 -15.79 -2.20 9.41
CA GLY A 297 -16.10 -0.98 8.65
C GLY A 297 -17.56 -0.94 8.15
N ARG A 298 -17.89 0.09 7.38
CA ARG A 298 -19.27 0.35 6.95
C ARG A 298 -19.66 -0.52 5.76
N LEU A 299 -20.19 -1.72 6.00
CA LEU A 299 -20.61 -2.67 4.95
C LEU A 299 -21.48 -2.09 3.82
N SER A 300 -22.27 -1.04 4.08
CA SER A 300 -23.08 -0.39 3.04
C SER A 300 -22.24 0.29 1.94
N THR A 301 -20.94 0.51 2.16
CA THR A 301 -20.02 1.06 1.16
C THR A 301 -19.33 -0.02 0.33
N LEU A 302 -19.58 -1.31 0.61
CA LEU A 302 -18.98 -2.40 -0.17
C LEU A 302 -19.58 -2.46 -1.58
N GLY A 303 -18.73 -2.29 -2.58
CA GLY A 303 -19.08 -2.34 -3.99
C GLY A 303 -17.85 -2.08 -4.85
N VAL A 304 -18.01 -2.02 -6.18
CA VAL A 304 -16.91 -1.62 -7.06
C VAL A 304 -16.43 -0.21 -6.69
N GLY A 305 -15.12 -0.03 -6.56
CA GLY A 305 -14.49 1.21 -6.08
C GLY A 305 -14.35 1.32 -4.56
N ALA A 306 -14.89 0.37 -3.79
CA ALA A 306 -14.68 0.34 -2.34
C ALA A 306 -13.22 0.00 -2.02
N ARG A 307 -12.59 0.79 -1.15
CA ARG A 307 -11.25 0.48 -0.64
C ARG A 307 -11.34 -0.54 0.49
N VAL A 308 -10.59 -1.62 0.36
CA VAL A 308 -10.63 -2.73 1.28
C VAL A 308 -9.23 -3.23 1.60
N GLU A 309 -9.07 -3.73 2.81
CA GLU A 309 -7.98 -4.61 3.17
C GLU A 309 -8.52 -6.02 3.31
N VAL A 310 -7.95 -6.94 2.57
CA VAL A 310 -8.30 -8.35 2.60
C VAL A 310 -7.12 -9.12 3.13
N ALA A 311 -7.36 -10.08 4.02
CA ALA A 311 -6.32 -10.99 4.45
C ALA A 311 -6.87 -12.42 4.59
N GLY A 312 -6.08 -13.40 4.20
CA GLY A 312 -6.52 -14.79 4.12
C GLY A 312 -5.44 -15.73 3.61
N ALA A 313 -5.83 -16.97 3.30
CA ALA A 313 -4.95 -17.94 2.66
C ALA A 313 -5.19 -17.97 1.15
N TRP A 314 -4.11 -18.11 0.39
CA TRP A 314 -4.20 -18.38 -1.04
C TRP A 314 -4.55 -19.84 -1.27
N ALA A 315 -5.57 -20.10 -2.08
CA ALA A 315 -5.98 -21.46 -2.43
C ALA A 315 -6.53 -21.51 -3.85
N GLY A 316 -5.87 -22.25 -4.74
CA GLY A 316 -6.39 -22.53 -6.08
C GLY A 316 -6.62 -21.27 -6.91
N GLY A 317 -5.81 -20.23 -6.73
CA GLY A 317 -5.92 -18.97 -7.47
C GLY A 317 -6.88 -17.93 -6.86
N VAL A 318 -7.45 -18.21 -5.69
CA VAL A 318 -8.35 -17.30 -4.96
C VAL A 318 -7.81 -17.05 -3.56
N LEU A 319 -7.92 -15.80 -3.09
CA LEU A 319 -7.70 -15.43 -1.70
C LEU A 319 -8.94 -15.81 -0.87
N ALA A 320 -8.86 -16.93 -0.15
CA ALA A 320 -9.84 -17.33 0.85
C ALA A 320 -9.69 -16.44 2.09
N ALA A 321 -10.44 -15.34 2.12
CA ALA A 321 -10.31 -14.29 3.11
C ALA A 321 -10.93 -14.68 4.46
N THR A 322 -10.16 -14.45 5.51
CA THR A 322 -10.60 -14.56 6.91
C THR A 322 -10.83 -13.20 7.56
N ARG A 323 -10.30 -12.13 6.95
CA ARG A 323 -10.55 -10.74 7.34
C ARG A 323 -10.83 -9.89 6.10
N LEU A 324 -11.86 -9.04 6.22
CA LEU A 324 -12.18 -7.99 5.26
C LEU A 324 -12.42 -6.70 6.05
N LYS A 325 -11.56 -5.71 5.87
CA LYS A 325 -11.76 -4.39 6.47
C LYS A 325 -12.10 -3.41 5.36
N LEU A 326 -13.26 -2.76 5.47
CA LEU A 326 -13.59 -1.63 4.61
C LEU A 326 -12.91 -0.37 5.16
N ARG A 327 -12.18 0.31 4.30
CA ARG A 327 -11.68 1.67 4.56
C ARG A 327 -12.78 2.63 4.13
N ASP A 328 -12.98 3.70 4.90
CA ASP A 328 -13.95 4.72 4.50
C ASP A 328 -13.52 5.32 3.17
N ALA A 329 -14.33 5.12 2.13
CA ALA A 329 -14.22 5.90 0.91
C ALA A 329 -14.79 7.29 1.19
N PRO A 330 -14.17 8.39 0.72
CA PRO A 330 -14.92 9.62 0.59
C PRO A 330 -16.15 9.33 -0.27
N GLU A 331 -17.30 9.85 0.16
CA GLU A 331 -18.52 9.85 -0.65
C GLU A 331 -18.15 10.41 -2.03
N PRO A 332 -18.36 9.68 -3.14
CA PRO A 332 -18.17 10.27 -4.45
C PRO A 332 -19.17 11.42 -4.53
N GLU A 333 -18.69 12.66 -4.48
CA GLU A 333 -19.55 13.79 -4.80
C GLU A 333 -20.15 13.53 -6.19
N PRO A 334 -21.46 13.76 -6.37
CA PRO A 334 -22.10 13.55 -7.65
C PRO A 334 -21.30 14.31 -8.72
N VAL A 335 -20.79 13.56 -9.69
CA VAL A 335 -20.04 14.10 -10.82
C VAL A 335 -20.89 15.20 -11.44
N ALA A 336 -20.49 16.45 -11.27
CA ALA A 336 -21.13 17.55 -11.96
C ALA A 336 -21.04 17.24 -13.47
N PRO A 337 -22.15 17.29 -14.21
CA PRO A 337 -22.08 17.07 -15.65
C PRO A 337 -21.10 18.07 -16.25
N GLU A 338 -20.26 17.56 -17.15
CA GLU A 338 -19.30 18.29 -17.98
C GLU A 338 -19.84 19.70 -18.33
N PRO A 339 -19.07 20.79 -18.14
CA PRO A 339 -19.54 22.12 -18.48
C PRO A 339 -19.88 22.19 -19.96
N GLN A 340 -21.17 22.15 -20.27
CA GLN A 340 -21.69 22.40 -21.61
C GLN A 340 -21.25 23.80 -22.04
N PRO A 341 -20.73 24.00 -23.26
CA PRO A 341 -20.46 25.33 -23.80
C PRO A 341 -21.76 26.13 -23.77
N GLY A 342 -21.74 27.26 -23.08
CA GLY A 342 -22.93 28.01 -22.71
C GLY A 342 -23.80 28.41 -23.90
N ASN A 343 -25.10 28.15 -23.77
CA ASN A 343 -26.14 28.90 -24.47
C ASN A 343 -26.94 29.66 -23.43
N GLY A 344 -26.74 30.99 -23.42
CA GLY A 344 -27.49 31.89 -22.57
C GLY A 344 -28.98 31.87 -22.91
N ASN A 345 -29.81 31.81 -21.88
CA ASN A 345 -31.09 32.50 -21.84
C ASN A 345 -31.54 32.58 -20.39
N GLY A 346 -31.66 33.82 -19.88
CA GLY A 346 -32.14 34.08 -18.53
C GLY A 346 -33.65 33.90 -18.41
N ASN A 347 -34.12 33.56 -17.21
CA ASN A 347 -35.28 34.19 -16.59
C ASN A 347 -35.30 33.89 -15.08
N SER A 348 -35.82 34.86 -14.34
CA SER A 348 -35.81 35.03 -12.90
C SER A 348 -36.90 34.25 -12.14
N ASN A 349 -36.74 34.30 -10.80
CA ASN A 349 -37.72 34.17 -9.72
C ASN A 349 -38.00 32.78 -9.11
N GLY A 350 -37.67 32.67 -7.81
CA GLY A 350 -38.17 31.63 -6.92
C GLY A 350 -37.65 31.79 -5.49
N ASN A 351 -38.30 32.66 -4.69
CA ASN A 351 -38.15 32.74 -3.24
C ASN A 351 -38.59 31.41 -2.59
N GLY A 352 -37.84 30.93 -1.59
CA GLY A 352 -38.22 29.78 -0.76
C GLY A 352 -37.45 29.73 0.56
N ASN A 353 -38.01 30.35 1.59
CA ASN A 353 -37.60 30.20 2.99
C ASN A 353 -37.97 28.80 3.50
N GLY A 354 -37.05 28.11 4.20
CA GLY A 354 -37.31 26.83 4.83
C GLY A 354 -36.34 26.56 5.98
N ASN A 355 -36.72 27.03 7.17
CA ASN A 355 -36.10 26.70 8.46
C ASN A 355 -36.50 25.28 8.87
N GLY A 356 -35.55 24.44 9.27
CA GLY A 356 -35.80 23.07 9.71
C GLY A 356 -34.61 22.51 10.49
N GLY A 357 -34.60 22.75 11.80
CA GLY A 357 -33.62 22.20 12.72
C GLY A 357 -33.68 20.68 12.78
N GLY A 358 -32.51 20.05 12.74
CA GLY A 358 -32.30 18.63 12.99
C GLY A 358 -31.07 18.47 13.86
N SER A 359 -31.28 18.46 15.17
CA SER A 359 -30.27 18.08 16.17
C SER A 359 -29.98 16.60 16.01
N GLY A 360 -28.82 16.27 15.45
CA GLY A 360 -28.29 14.92 15.36
C GLY A 360 -27.23 14.72 16.44
N SER A 361 -27.59 14.00 17.49
CA SER A 361 -26.72 13.60 18.58
C SER A 361 -25.51 12.82 18.05
N ASN A 362 -24.32 13.41 18.15
CA ASN A 362 -23.07 12.68 17.92
C ASN A 362 -22.79 11.78 19.14
N SER A 363 -23.34 10.57 19.09
CA SER A 363 -22.97 9.47 19.98
C SER A 363 -22.52 8.31 19.11
N GLY A 364 -21.43 8.54 18.38
CA GLY A 364 -20.71 7.51 17.64
C GLY A 364 -19.49 7.09 18.44
N SER A 365 -19.51 5.86 18.95
CA SER A 365 -18.33 5.13 19.40
C SER A 365 -17.36 5.00 18.22
N GLY A 366 -16.53 6.02 18.01
CA GLY A 366 -15.49 6.05 16.99
C GLY A 366 -14.36 5.11 17.36
N SER A 367 -14.47 3.86 16.91
CA SER A 367 -13.29 3.02 16.70
C SER A 367 -12.50 3.71 15.59
N GLY A 368 -11.49 4.50 15.99
CA GLY A 368 -10.53 5.13 15.08
C GLY A 368 -9.84 4.05 14.26
N ASP A 369 -10.24 3.91 13.01
CA ASP A 369 -9.77 2.83 12.16
C ASP A 369 -8.99 3.34 10.94
N ASN A 370 -8.86 4.67 10.79
CA ASN A 370 -8.00 5.37 9.82
C ASN A 370 -6.79 6.04 10.51
N ASP A 371 -6.43 5.53 11.68
CA ASP A 371 -5.44 6.15 12.56
C ASP A 371 -4.02 5.79 12.11
N TYR A 372 -3.22 6.82 11.90
CA TYR A 372 -1.77 6.73 11.93
C TYR A 372 -1.30 6.49 13.36
N SER A 373 -0.23 5.70 13.53
CA SER A 373 0.30 5.41 14.86
C SER A 373 1.82 5.46 14.95
N ALA A 374 2.33 5.80 16.12
CA ALA A 374 3.75 5.69 16.44
C ALA A 374 3.91 5.13 17.85
N ARG A 375 4.60 4.00 17.98
CA ARG A 375 4.87 3.32 19.25
C ARG A 375 6.37 3.24 19.51
N GLY A 376 6.80 3.66 20.68
CA GLY A 376 8.21 3.59 21.05
C GLY A 376 8.57 4.57 22.15
N ASN A 377 9.88 4.78 22.32
CA ASN A 377 10.39 5.74 23.29
C ASN A 377 10.39 7.14 22.67
N ILE A 378 9.96 8.13 23.45
CA ILE A 378 10.08 9.53 23.08
C ILE A 378 11.57 9.90 22.96
N SER A 379 11.90 10.61 21.89
CA SER A 379 13.21 11.17 21.58
C SER A 379 13.07 12.60 21.11
N SER A 380 14.14 13.39 21.18
CA SER A 380 14.17 14.79 20.71
C SER A 380 13.02 15.67 21.27
N PHE A 381 12.53 15.38 22.48
CA PHE A 381 11.44 16.13 23.10
C PHE A 381 11.84 17.59 23.35
N ARG A 382 11.08 18.52 22.78
CA ARG A 382 11.16 19.96 23.03
C ARG A 382 9.88 20.48 23.67
N SER A 383 8.73 19.97 23.23
CA SER A 383 7.42 20.29 23.80
C SER A 383 6.41 19.18 23.47
N ALA A 384 5.18 19.29 23.99
CA ALA A 384 4.09 18.40 23.58
C ALA A 384 3.80 18.48 22.06
N SER A 385 4.10 19.61 21.41
CA SER A 385 3.96 19.77 19.96
C SER A 385 5.18 19.38 19.14
N GLU A 386 6.29 19.03 19.78
CA GLU A 386 7.54 18.75 19.05
C GLU A 386 8.36 17.69 19.79
N PHE A 387 8.18 16.44 19.37
CA PHE A 387 9.00 15.31 19.78
C PHE A 387 8.98 14.21 18.72
N ARG A 388 9.82 13.18 18.89
CA ARG A 388 9.95 12.08 17.93
C ARG A 388 9.75 10.72 18.56
N ILE A 389 9.18 9.79 17.79
CA ILE A 389 9.10 8.37 18.12
C ILE A 389 9.62 7.58 16.91
N GLN A 390 10.69 6.80 17.09
CA GLN A 390 11.27 5.97 16.00
C GLN A 390 11.54 6.76 14.71
N GLY A 391 11.98 8.01 14.84
CA GLY A 391 12.24 8.90 13.70
C GLY A 391 11.00 9.63 13.15
N GLN A 392 9.78 9.28 13.54
CA GLN A 392 8.55 10.02 13.17
C GLN A 392 8.40 11.26 14.04
N ASP A 393 8.21 12.44 13.44
CA ASP A 393 7.87 13.69 14.14
C ASP A 393 6.40 13.67 14.59
N ILE A 394 6.15 14.12 15.81
CA ILE A 394 4.84 14.09 16.48
C ILE A 394 4.48 15.49 17.01
N ASP A 395 3.24 15.91 16.75
CA ASP A 395 2.59 17.05 17.43
C ASP A 395 1.41 16.55 18.26
N ALA A 396 1.54 16.61 19.59
CA ALA A 396 0.50 16.29 20.56
C ALA A 396 0.11 17.51 21.44
N GLY A 397 0.37 18.74 20.98
CA GLY A 397 0.00 19.95 21.72
C GLY A 397 -1.40 20.48 21.39
N GLY A 398 -2.14 19.80 20.51
CA GLY A 398 -3.54 20.12 20.23
C GLY A 398 -4.41 20.03 21.48
N THR A 399 -5.36 20.95 21.64
CA THR A 399 -6.26 21.00 22.81
C THR A 399 -7.23 19.82 22.89
N GLY A 400 -7.42 19.08 21.80
CA GLY A 400 -8.29 17.89 21.72
C GLY A 400 -7.56 16.56 21.95
N VAL A 401 -6.26 16.57 22.25
CA VAL A 401 -5.49 15.32 22.44
C VAL A 401 -5.90 14.64 23.75
N VAL A 402 -6.25 13.37 23.65
CA VAL A 402 -6.59 12.51 24.78
C VAL A 402 -5.32 11.83 25.30
N PHE A 403 -5.00 12.04 26.57
CA PHE A 403 -3.90 11.32 27.24
C PHE A 403 -4.46 10.19 28.10
N GLU A 404 -3.94 8.98 27.91
CA GLU A 404 -4.35 7.77 28.63
C GLU A 404 -3.17 7.24 29.46
N ASP A 405 -3.45 6.82 30.70
CA ASP A 405 -2.45 6.34 31.67
C ASP A 405 -1.30 7.34 31.97
N GLY A 406 -1.59 8.63 31.79
CA GLY A 406 -0.69 9.74 32.09
C GLY A 406 -1.25 11.08 31.60
N THR A 407 -0.41 12.10 31.58
CA THR A 407 -0.77 13.46 31.17
C THR A 407 0.27 14.07 30.23
N ALA A 408 -0.04 15.20 29.58
CA ALA A 408 0.93 15.93 28.78
C ALA A 408 2.22 16.30 29.55
N ALA A 409 2.13 16.48 30.87
CA ALA A 409 3.29 16.77 31.72
C ALA A 409 4.25 15.58 31.87
N ASP A 410 3.79 14.36 31.56
CA ASP A 410 4.61 13.14 31.64
C ASP A 410 5.46 12.92 30.39
N LEU A 411 5.23 13.69 29.32
CA LEU A 411 6.02 13.63 28.09
C LEU A 411 7.47 14.07 28.36
N ARG A 412 8.41 13.15 28.12
CA ARG A 412 9.85 13.37 28.26
C ARG A 412 10.64 12.30 27.52
N ASN A 413 11.88 12.62 27.15
CA ASN A 413 12.78 11.67 26.51
C ASN A 413 12.89 10.35 27.30
N GLY A 414 12.85 9.23 26.59
CA GLY A 414 12.90 7.89 27.16
C GLY A 414 11.57 7.32 27.65
N ARG A 415 10.51 8.13 27.80
CA ARG A 415 9.17 7.61 28.15
C ARG A 415 8.61 6.82 26.98
N ARG A 416 8.12 5.61 27.23
CA ARG A 416 7.48 4.76 26.22
C ARG A 416 6.02 5.14 26.08
N VAL A 417 5.57 5.35 24.84
CA VAL A 417 4.20 5.73 24.52
C VAL A 417 3.73 5.05 23.23
N ARG A 418 2.41 5.02 23.04
CA ARG A 418 1.75 4.82 21.74
C ARG A 418 0.96 6.09 21.43
N VAL A 419 1.25 6.70 20.28
CA VAL A 419 0.53 7.86 19.76
C VAL A 419 -0.34 7.41 18.60
N THR A 420 -1.57 7.88 18.53
CA THR A 420 -2.44 7.72 17.35
C THR A 420 -3.04 9.05 16.92
N GLY A 421 -3.38 9.17 15.64
CA GLY A 421 -4.11 10.30 15.09
C GLY A 421 -4.54 10.08 13.65
N SER A 422 -5.54 10.82 13.18
CA SER A 422 -6.15 10.61 11.87
C SER A 422 -5.38 11.20 10.67
N ARG A 423 -4.34 12.02 10.91
CA ARG A 423 -3.65 12.75 9.83
C ARG A 423 -2.14 12.91 10.06
N VAL A 424 -1.41 12.95 8.95
CA VAL A 424 0.00 13.34 8.88
C VAL A 424 0.14 14.49 7.91
N ALA A 425 0.63 15.63 8.41
CA ALA A 425 0.80 16.85 7.63
C ALA A 425 2.25 17.30 7.71
N ASN A 426 2.85 17.61 6.57
CA ASN A 426 4.28 17.94 6.45
C ASN A 426 5.20 16.95 7.19
N ASP A 427 5.00 15.64 6.98
CA ASP A 427 5.73 14.57 7.68
C ASP A 427 5.55 14.54 9.22
N VAL A 428 4.64 15.32 9.81
CA VAL A 428 4.34 15.32 11.25
C VAL A 428 3.01 14.60 11.51
N LEU A 429 3.03 13.59 12.39
CA LEU A 429 1.82 12.94 12.88
C LEU A 429 1.14 13.87 13.88
N ILE A 430 -0.08 14.31 13.55
CA ILE A 430 -0.91 15.11 14.45
C ILE A 430 -1.66 14.16 15.36
N ALA A 431 -1.29 14.14 16.64
CA ALA A 431 -1.87 13.23 17.61
C ALA A 431 -3.32 13.62 17.93
N GLU A 432 -4.12 12.59 18.19
CA GLU A 432 -5.45 12.68 18.79
C GLU A 432 -5.49 11.91 20.11
N ARG A 433 -4.63 10.89 20.26
CA ARG A 433 -4.46 10.12 21.50
C ARG A 433 -2.99 9.82 21.78
N VAL A 434 -2.61 9.89 23.04
CA VAL A 434 -1.30 9.45 23.56
C VAL A 434 -1.53 8.54 24.75
N GLU A 435 -1.16 7.26 24.60
CA GLU A 435 -1.21 6.24 25.65
C GLU A 435 0.20 6.03 26.22
N PHE A 436 0.34 6.14 27.53
CA PHE A 436 1.60 5.88 28.22
C PHE A 436 1.76 4.39 28.54
N LEU A 437 2.89 3.80 28.14
CA LEU A 437 3.15 2.36 28.22
C LEU A 437 4.07 1.93 29.38
#